data_AF-A0A2E3FEM2-F1
#
_entry.id   AF-A0A2E3FEM2-F1
#
_cell.length_a   1.000
_cell.length_b   1.000
_cell.length_c   1.000
_cell.angle_alpha   90.00
_cell.angle_beta   90.00
_cell.angle_gamma   90.00
#
_symmetry.space_group_name_H-M   'P 1'
#
loop_
_entity.id
_entity.type
_entity.pdbx_description
1 polymer ?
#
loop_
_entity_poly.entity_id
_entity_poly.type
_entity_poly.pdbx_seq_one_letter_code
_entity_poly.pdbx_strand_id
1 'polypeptide(L)'
;MAEKPALERKFEQGLFASRWLMAPMYLGLVVSLGMLTIVFCRELIYYAPQVLSMTADKAILVVLTLIDLSLAANLLLIVLFSGYENFVSKLDIDDGGDRPSWMGTVDFGGLKMKLIASIVAISAIHLLKQFMEIGKSSKPLDEAALYWLVVIHMVFVGSGVLMAAADWLGAKSKKG
;
A
#
# COMPACT_ATOMS: atom_id res chain seq x y z
N MET A 1 19.78 -4.54 -44.21
CA MET A 1 19.67 -3.96 -42.85
C MET A 1 21.07 -3.49 -42.47
N ALA A 2 21.30 -2.19 -42.28
CA ALA A 2 22.63 -1.67 -41.96
C ALA A 2 23.04 -2.15 -40.55
N GLU A 3 24.27 -2.65 -40.41
CA GLU A 3 24.81 -3.04 -39.10
C GLU A 3 24.89 -1.81 -38.18
N LYS A 4 24.24 -1.88 -37.02
CA LYS A 4 24.32 -0.82 -36.01
C LYS A 4 25.78 -0.65 -35.54
N PRO A 5 26.30 0.58 -35.43
CA PRO A 5 27.66 0.83 -34.96
C PRO A 5 27.89 0.25 -33.56
N ALA A 6 29.07 -0.31 -33.31
CA ALA A 6 29.40 -1.02 -32.06
C ALA A 6 29.20 -0.18 -30.79
N LEU A 7 29.26 1.15 -30.91
CA LEU A 7 29.06 2.09 -29.82
C LEU A 7 27.58 2.20 -29.40
N GLU A 8 26.66 2.15 -30.37
CA GLU A 8 25.21 2.13 -30.13
C GLU A 8 24.81 0.83 -29.42
N ARG A 9 25.38 -0.30 -29.85
CA ARG A 9 25.14 -1.62 -29.23
C ARG A 9 25.60 -1.69 -27.77
N LYS A 10 26.78 -1.13 -27.45
CA LYS A 10 27.29 -1.09 -26.07
C LYS A 10 26.47 -0.14 -25.19
N PHE A 11 26.02 0.98 -25.74
CA PHE A 11 25.14 1.91 -25.03
C PHE A 11 23.77 1.29 -24.74
N GLU A 12 23.14 0.64 -25.73
CA GLU A 12 21.87 -0.10 -25.56
C GLU A 12 22.00 -1.22 -24.50
N GLN A 13 23.12 -1.95 -24.49
CA GLN A 13 23.39 -2.98 -23.48
C GLN A 13 23.56 -2.39 -22.07
N GLY A 14 24.27 -1.27 -21.94
CA GLY A 14 24.41 -0.57 -20.66
C GLY A 14 23.08 -0.02 -20.15
N LEU A 15 22.28 0.58 -21.03
CA LEU A 15 20.93 1.06 -20.70
C LEU A 15 20.03 -0.11 -20.28
N PHE A 16 20.12 -1.25 -20.99
CA PHE A 16 19.35 -2.44 -20.64
C PHE A 16 19.84 -3.05 -19.32
N ALA A 17 21.13 -3.01 -18.99
CA ALA A 17 21.66 -3.52 -17.73
C ALA A 17 21.27 -2.65 -16.52
N SER A 18 21.01 -1.36 -16.72
CA SER A 18 20.63 -0.41 -15.64
C SER A 18 19.40 -0.84 -14.85
N ARG A 19 18.54 -1.69 -15.44
CA ARG A 19 17.38 -2.29 -14.80
C ARG A 19 17.72 -3.03 -13.49
N TRP A 20 18.93 -3.60 -13.38
CA TRP A 20 19.41 -4.28 -12.18
C TRP A 20 19.64 -3.34 -10.99
N LEU A 21 19.73 -2.02 -11.21
CA LEU A 21 19.76 -1.03 -10.12
C LEU A 21 18.48 -1.07 -9.26
N MET A 22 17.37 -1.55 -9.82
CA MET A 22 16.10 -1.71 -9.08
C MET A 22 16.10 -2.94 -8.16
N ALA A 23 16.90 -3.98 -8.47
CA ALA A 23 16.96 -5.21 -7.67
C ALA A 23 17.24 -4.97 -6.16
N PRO A 24 18.24 -4.17 -5.75
CA PRO A 24 18.47 -3.89 -4.32
C PRO A 24 17.31 -3.11 -3.66
N MET A 25 16.58 -2.28 -4.42
CA MET A 25 15.40 -1.59 -3.88
C MET A 25 14.29 -2.57 -3.53
N TYR A 26 14.05 -3.58 -4.39
CA TYR A 26 13.08 -4.66 -4.11
C TYR A 26 13.50 -5.50 -2.90
N LEU A 27 14.79 -5.76 -2.71
CA LEU A 27 15.29 -6.41 -1.50
C LEU A 27 14.99 -5.57 -0.24
N GLY A 28 15.11 -4.24 -0.32
CA GLY A 28 14.67 -3.33 0.74
C GLY A 28 13.17 -3.42 1.04
N LEU A 29 12.33 -3.61 0.02
CA LEU A 29 10.89 -3.82 0.20
C LEU A 29 10.59 -5.17 0.90
N VAL A 30 11.34 -6.22 0.60
CA VAL A 30 11.24 -7.52 1.31
C VAL A 30 11.58 -7.35 2.79
N VAL A 31 12.67 -6.64 3.11
CA VAL A 31 13.04 -6.33 4.50
C VAL A 31 11.91 -5.54 5.19
N SER A 32 11.34 -4.54 4.50
CA SER A 32 10.23 -3.73 5.02
C SER A 32 8.98 -4.57 5.30
N LEU A 33 8.66 -5.54 4.43
CA LEU A 33 7.58 -6.49 4.66
C LEU A 33 7.83 -7.38 5.90
N GLY A 34 9.07 -7.81 6.09
CA GLY A 34 9.50 -8.51 7.30
C GLY A 34 9.30 -7.66 8.56
N MET A 35 9.68 -6.37 8.52
CA MET A 35 9.45 -5.44 9.63
C MET A 35 7.95 -5.28 9.95
N LEU A 36 7.10 -5.10 8.94
CA LEU A 36 5.64 -5.04 9.13
C LEU A 36 5.09 -6.32 9.76
N THR A 37 5.60 -7.47 9.36
CA THR A 37 5.19 -8.78 9.89
C THR A 37 5.55 -8.89 11.38
N ILE A 38 6.76 -8.46 11.76
CA ILE A 38 7.19 -8.42 13.16
C ILE A 38 6.29 -7.48 13.98
N VAL A 39 5.96 -6.30 13.46
CA VAL A 39 5.04 -5.35 14.13
C VAL A 39 3.66 -5.96 14.30
N PHE A 40 3.10 -6.59 13.26
CA PHE A 40 1.82 -7.28 13.34
C PHE A 40 1.80 -8.37 14.42
N CYS A 41 2.80 -9.25 14.43
CA CYS A 41 2.92 -10.31 15.44
C CYS A 41 3.06 -9.72 16.85
N ARG A 42 3.84 -8.65 17.00
CA ARG A 42 4.01 -7.95 18.30
C ARG A 42 2.67 -7.40 18.81
N GLU A 43 1.92 -6.68 17.99
CA GLU A 43 0.62 -6.13 18.38
C GLU A 43 -0.38 -7.26 18.73
N LEU A 44 -0.38 -8.34 17.95
CA LEU A 44 -1.23 -9.50 18.20
C LEU A 44 -0.91 -10.14 19.55
N ILE A 45 0.36 -10.42 19.84
CA ILE A 45 0.79 -11.00 21.11
C ILE A 45 0.47 -10.07 22.29
N TYR A 46 0.62 -8.75 22.10
CA TYR A 46 0.34 -7.76 23.13
C TYR A 46 -1.15 -7.70 23.51
N TYR A 47 -2.05 -7.72 22.52
CA TYR A 47 -3.49 -7.58 22.76
C TYR A 47 -4.23 -8.90 23.00
N ALA A 48 -3.71 -10.04 22.51
CA ALA A 48 -4.33 -11.35 22.69
C ALA A 48 -4.77 -11.66 24.14
N PRO A 49 -3.93 -11.46 25.19
CA PRO A 49 -4.35 -11.75 26.56
C PRO A 49 -5.36 -10.73 27.11
N GLN A 50 -5.48 -9.55 26.49
CA GLN A 50 -6.37 -8.47 26.94
C GLN A 50 -7.79 -8.60 26.36
N VAL A 51 -8.04 -9.54 25.43
CA VAL A 51 -9.32 -9.65 24.70
C VAL A 51 -10.51 -9.88 25.63
N LEU A 52 -10.32 -10.62 26.72
CA LEU A 52 -11.40 -10.94 27.67
C LEU A 52 -11.70 -9.79 28.64
N SER A 53 -10.80 -8.81 28.78
CA SER A 53 -10.92 -7.70 29.73
C SER A 53 -11.04 -6.33 29.08
N MET A 54 -10.89 -6.25 27.75
CA MET A 54 -11.03 -5.00 27.01
C MET A 54 -12.48 -4.67 26.69
N THR A 55 -12.80 -3.37 26.64
CA THR A 55 -14.09 -2.89 26.16
C THR A 55 -14.25 -3.14 24.66
N ALA A 56 -15.50 -3.25 24.19
CA ALA A 56 -15.80 -3.45 22.77
C ALA A 56 -15.13 -2.38 21.88
N ASP A 57 -15.17 -1.14 22.33
CA ASP A 57 -14.50 0.01 21.71
C ASP A 57 -13.00 -0.22 21.46
N LYS A 58 -12.29 -0.69 22.50
CA LYS A 58 -10.85 -0.96 22.41
C LYS A 58 -10.58 -2.16 21.51
N ALA A 59 -11.43 -3.19 21.56
CA ALA A 59 -11.32 -4.36 20.69
C ALA A 59 -11.42 -3.99 19.21
N ILE A 60 -12.38 -3.14 18.84
CA ILE A 60 -12.55 -2.65 17.47
C ILE A 60 -11.29 -1.92 16.99
N LEU A 61 -10.72 -1.03 17.82
CA LEU A 61 -9.51 -0.30 17.46
C LEU A 61 -8.28 -1.20 17.25
N VAL A 62 -8.15 -2.24 18.07
CA VAL A 62 -7.09 -3.25 17.89
C VAL A 62 -7.26 -3.96 16.56
N VAL A 63 -8.47 -4.43 16.26
CA VAL A 63 -8.77 -5.12 14.99
C VAL A 63 -8.49 -4.21 13.79
N LEU A 64 -8.92 -2.94 13.84
CA LEU A 64 -8.65 -1.97 12.78
C LEU A 64 -7.14 -1.75 12.58
N THR A 65 -6.36 -1.68 13.66
CA THR A 65 -4.90 -1.57 13.58
C THR A 65 -4.26 -2.80 12.91
N LEU A 66 -4.73 -4.01 13.25
CA LEU A 66 -4.25 -5.24 12.62
C LEU A 66 -4.64 -5.32 11.13
N ILE A 67 -5.84 -4.87 10.78
CA ILE A 67 -6.29 -4.75 9.39
C ILE A 67 -5.39 -3.78 8.62
N ASP A 68 -5.08 -2.62 9.17
CA ASP A 68 -4.23 -1.61 8.52
C ASP A 68 -2.82 -2.15 8.22
N LEU A 69 -2.21 -2.86 9.19
CA LEU A 69 -0.91 -3.51 8.99
C LEU A 69 -0.97 -4.57 7.89
N SER A 70 -2.04 -5.36 7.82
CA SER A 70 -2.25 -6.36 6.77
C SER A 70 -2.46 -5.72 5.39
N LEU A 71 -3.25 -4.64 5.31
CA LEU A 71 -3.46 -3.89 4.08
C LEU A 71 -2.16 -3.26 3.57
N ALA A 72 -1.35 -2.69 4.47
CA ALA A 72 -0.04 -2.15 4.13
C ALA A 72 0.88 -3.25 3.56
N ALA A 73 0.92 -4.43 4.18
CA ALA A 73 1.70 -5.58 3.71
C ALA A 73 1.23 -6.07 2.32
N ASN A 74 -0.09 -6.16 2.10
CA ASN A 74 -0.66 -6.55 0.81
C ASN A 74 -0.29 -5.55 -0.30
N LEU A 75 -0.36 -4.26 -0.01
CA LEU A 75 0.07 -3.22 -0.96
C LEU A 75 1.57 -3.35 -1.27
N LEU A 76 2.39 -3.58 -0.24
CA LEU A 76 3.83 -3.78 -0.39
C LEU A 76 4.15 -4.98 -1.29
N LEU A 77 3.44 -6.10 -1.12
CA LEU A 77 3.57 -7.28 -1.98
C LEU A 77 3.21 -6.98 -3.43
N ILE A 78 2.11 -6.26 -3.67
CA ILE A 78 1.70 -5.89 -5.03
C ILE A 78 2.78 -5.01 -5.68
N VAL A 79 3.28 -3.99 -4.98
CA VAL A 79 4.35 -3.11 -5.48
C VAL A 79 5.63 -3.89 -5.75
N LEU A 80 6.01 -4.80 -4.84
CA LEU A 80 7.20 -5.63 -4.96
C LEU A 80 7.16 -6.50 -6.22
N PHE A 81 6.10 -7.29 -6.39
CA PHE A 81 6.00 -8.24 -7.50
C PHE A 81 5.74 -7.53 -8.83
N SER A 82 4.81 -6.56 -8.86
CA SER A 82 4.52 -5.79 -10.08
C SER A 82 5.75 -4.98 -10.52
N GLY A 83 6.47 -4.35 -9.59
CA GLY A 83 7.69 -3.62 -9.91
C GLY A 83 8.78 -4.55 -10.46
N TYR A 84 9.01 -5.69 -9.81
CA TYR A 84 10.04 -6.64 -10.25
C TYR A 84 9.74 -7.21 -11.64
N GLU A 85 8.50 -7.65 -11.89
CA GLU A 85 8.08 -8.23 -13.17
C GLU A 85 8.16 -7.21 -14.32
N ASN A 86 7.75 -5.96 -14.07
CA ASN A 86 7.75 -4.91 -15.09
C ASN A 86 9.15 -4.36 -15.41
N PHE A 87 10.06 -4.32 -14.43
CA PHE A 87 11.33 -3.59 -14.58
C PHE A 87 12.57 -4.48 -14.54
N VAL A 88 12.55 -5.67 -13.95
CA VAL A 88 13.76 -6.50 -13.78
C VAL A 88 13.68 -7.79 -14.58
N SER A 89 12.72 -8.65 -14.27
CA SER A 89 12.59 -9.96 -14.90
C SER A 89 11.19 -10.52 -14.70
N LYS A 90 10.70 -11.24 -15.71
CA LYS A 90 9.58 -12.15 -15.50
C LYS A 90 9.95 -13.18 -14.44
N LEU A 91 9.02 -13.44 -13.53
CA LEU A 91 9.15 -14.49 -12.53
C LEU A 91 8.70 -15.80 -13.19
N ASP A 92 9.64 -16.70 -13.44
CA ASP A 92 9.38 -18.03 -14.00
C ASP A 92 9.24 -19.01 -12.82
N ILE A 93 8.08 -18.98 -12.16
CA ILE A 93 7.75 -19.88 -11.06
C ILE A 93 6.86 -20.98 -11.66
N ASP A 94 7.31 -22.22 -11.54
CA ASP A 94 6.73 -23.42 -12.14
C ASP A 94 5.20 -23.48 -11.94
N ASP A 95 4.48 -23.86 -13.01
CA ASP A 95 3.02 -23.72 -13.22
C ASP A 95 2.18 -24.71 -12.37
N GLY A 96 2.74 -25.18 -11.25
CA GLY A 96 2.13 -26.09 -10.29
C GLY A 96 1.12 -25.37 -9.38
N GLY A 97 0.04 -24.84 -9.95
CA GLY A 97 -1.24 -24.56 -9.26
C GLY A 97 -1.30 -23.44 -8.20
N ASP A 98 -0.19 -23.01 -7.62
CA ASP A 98 -0.18 -22.09 -6.45
C ASP A 98 -0.01 -20.61 -6.82
N ARG A 99 0.00 -20.25 -8.11
CA ARG A 99 0.07 -18.84 -8.53
C ARG A 99 -1.27 -18.13 -8.23
N PRO A 100 -1.29 -17.08 -7.40
CA PRO A 100 -2.50 -16.31 -7.18
C PRO A 100 -2.97 -15.62 -8.46
N SER A 101 -4.28 -15.59 -8.71
CA SER A 101 -4.88 -15.00 -9.93
C SER A 101 -4.62 -13.49 -10.13
N TRP A 102 -4.20 -12.79 -9.09
CA TRP A 102 -3.80 -11.37 -9.16
C TRP A 102 -2.36 -11.18 -9.68
N MET A 103 -1.51 -12.20 -9.62
CA MET A 103 -0.09 -12.11 -9.95
C MET A 103 0.08 -12.00 -11.47
N GLY A 104 0.38 -10.80 -11.98
CA GLY A 104 0.54 -10.50 -13.42
C GLY A 104 -0.62 -9.74 -14.08
N THR A 105 -1.74 -9.51 -13.38
CA THR A 105 -2.90 -8.75 -13.89
C THR A 105 -3.08 -7.38 -13.23
N VAL A 106 -2.25 -7.04 -12.23
CA VAL A 106 -2.33 -5.75 -11.54
C VAL A 106 -1.64 -4.66 -12.37
N ASP A 107 -2.45 -3.92 -13.12
CA ASP A 107 -2.06 -2.71 -13.83
C ASP A 107 -1.80 -1.54 -12.86
N PHE A 108 -0.88 -0.64 -13.24
CA PHE A 108 -0.49 0.54 -12.47
C PHE A 108 -1.67 1.47 -12.15
N GLY A 109 -2.69 1.54 -13.01
CA GLY A 109 -3.92 2.28 -12.73
C GLY A 109 -4.69 1.69 -11.54
N GLY A 110 -4.89 0.37 -11.53
CA GLY A 110 -5.53 -0.33 -10.42
C GLY A 110 -4.73 -0.25 -9.11
N LEU A 111 -3.40 -0.21 -9.20
CA LEU A 111 -2.52 -0.03 -8.03
C LEU A 111 -2.69 1.34 -7.39
N LYS A 112 -2.77 2.42 -8.19
CA LYS A 112 -2.99 3.78 -7.69
C LYS A 112 -4.29 3.87 -6.89
N MET A 113 -5.39 3.33 -7.45
CA MET A 113 -6.71 3.37 -6.79
C MET A 113 -6.72 2.59 -5.47
N LYS A 114 -6.08 1.41 -5.43
CA LYS A 114 -5.94 0.62 -4.19
C LYS A 114 -5.13 1.34 -3.12
N LEU A 115 -4.06 2.04 -3.51
CA LEU A 115 -3.23 2.82 -2.60
C LEU A 115 -4.01 3.98 -1.97
N ILE A 116 -4.73 4.77 -2.77
CA ILE A 116 -5.54 5.87 -2.22
C ILE A 116 -6.66 5.37 -1.32
N ALA A 117 -7.36 4.30 -1.73
CA ALA A 117 -8.41 3.70 -0.90
C ALA A 117 -7.87 3.28 0.48
N SER A 118 -6.66 2.71 0.53
CA SER A 118 -5.99 2.34 1.78
C SER A 118 -5.68 3.56 2.66
N ILE A 119 -5.10 4.62 2.08
CA ILE A 119 -4.78 5.86 2.82
C ILE A 119 -6.05 6.51 3.40
N VAL A 120 -7.12 6.60 2.60
CA VAL A 120 -8.40 7.16 3.05
C VAL A 120 -8.97 6.32 4.19
N ALA A 121 -8.95 4.98 4.09
CA ALA A 121 -9.44 4.08 5.14
C ALA A 121 -8.65 4.22 6.46
N ILE A 122 -7.32 4.17 6.40
CA ILE A 122 -6.45 4.32 7.57
C ILE A 122 -6.70 5.68 8.27
N SER A 123 -6.81 6.76 7.49
CA SER A 123 -7.09 8.09 8.06
C SER A 123 -8.48 8.18 8.72
N ALA A 124 -9.50 7.52 8.17
CA ALA A 124 -10.83 7.44 8.76
C ALA A 124 -10.83 6.68 10.10
N ILE A 125 -10.12 5.55 10.15
CA ILE A 125 -9.93 4.75 11.37
C ILE A 125 -9.26 5.57 12.45
N HIS A 126 -8.22 6.33 12.11
CA HIS A 126 -7.53 7.19 13.06
C HIS A 126 -8.44 8.30 13.60
N LEU A 127 -9.25 8.92 12.73
CA LEU A 127 -10.24 9.91 13.14
C LEU A 127 -11.28 9.31 14.10
N LEU A 128 -11.77 8.11 13.81
CA LEU A 128 -12.70 7.37 14.66
C LEU A 128 -12.08 7.05 16.02
N LYS A 129 -10.80 6.66 16.05
CA LYS A 129 -10.05 6.42 17.29
C LYS A 129 -10.01 7.65 18.18
N GLN A 130 -9.65 8.80 17.60
CA GLN A 130 -9.61 10.09 18.32
C GLN A 130 -10.99 10.49 18.84
N PHE A 131 -12.02 10.33 18.01
CA PHE A 131 -13.40 10.58 18.40
C PHE A 131 -13.85 9.72 19.59
N MET A 132 -13.47 8.44 19.62
CA MET A 132 -13.87 7.52 20.69
C MET A 132 -13.16 7.76 22.02
N GLU A 133 -12.04 8.50 22.03
CA GLU A 133 -11.31 8.90 23.24
C GLU A 133 -11.89 10.19 23.86
N ILE A 134 -12.71 10.94 23.10
CA ILE A 134 -13.41 12.14 23.60
C ILE A 134 -14.28 11.75 24.80
N GLY A 135 -14.07 12.45 25.93
CA GLY A 135 -14.83 12.21 27.16
C GLY A 135 -14.41 10.98 27.98
N LYS A 136 -13.45 10.17 27.51
CA LYS A 136 -12.93 9.01 28.27
C LYS A 136 -11.59 9.30 28.97
N SER A 137 -10.83 10.28 28.48
CA SER A 137 -9.53 10.67 29.05
C SER A 137 -9.66 11.94 29.89
N SER A 138 -8.99 11.98 31.05
CA SER A 138 -8.87 13.19 31.89
C SER A 138 -7.98 14.29 31.27
N LYS A 139 -7.47 14.07 30.05
CA LYS A 139 -6.67 15.04 29.32
C LYS A 139 -7.61 16.08 28.67
N PRO A 140 -7.22 17.37 28.66
CA PRO A 140 -7.97 18.38 27.92
C PRO A 140 -8.03 17.99 26.44
N LEU A 141 -9.21 18.20 25.83
CA LEU A 141 -9.45 17.98 24.42
C LEU A 141 -8.55 18.90 23.60
N ASP A 142 -7.73 18.32 22.73
CA ASP A 142 -6.96 19.07 21.73
C ASP A 142 -7.83 19.30 20.50
N GLU A 143 -8.68 20.31 20.57
CA GLU A 143 -9.60 20.69 19.50
C GLU A 143 -8.87 21.04 18.20
N ALA A 144 -7.68 21.65 18.31
CA ALA A 144 -6.88 22.02 17.14
C ALA A 144 -6.34 20.77 16.42
N ALA A 145 -5.85 19.77 17.16
CA ALA A 145 -5.44 18.50 16.57
C ALA A 145 -6.62 17.78 15.92
N LEU A 146 -7.78 17.72 16.59
CA LEU A 146 -8.98 17.07 16.05
C LEU A 146 -9.44 17.76 14.75
N TYR A 147 -9.43 19.09 14.72
CA TYR A 147 -9.77 19.87 13.53
C TYR A 147 -8.85 19.56 12.36
N TRP A 148 -7.53 19.57 12.57
CA TRP A 148 -6.56 19.25 11.51
C TRP A 148 -6.69 17.81 11.00
N LEU A 149 -7.00 16.87 11.89
CA LEU A 149 -7.29 15.49 11.53
C LEU A 149 -8.50 15.38 10.58
N VAL A 150 -9.59 16.10 10.88
CA VAL A 150 -10.76 16.16 9.97
C VAL A 150 -10.38 16.79 8.64
N VAL A 151 -9.66 17.93 8.66
CA VAL A 151 -9.24 18.64 7.43
C VAL A 151 -8.39 17.73 6.54
N ILE A 152 -7.37 17.07 7.10
CA ILE A 152 -6.49 16.16 6.35
C ILE A 152 -7.27 14.98 5.79
N HIS A 153 -8.20 14.39 6.57
CA HIS A 153 -9.04 13.32 6.09
C HIS A 153 -9.90 13.76 4.89
N MET A 154 -10.50 14.95 4.95
CA MET A 154 -11.26 15.51 3.84
C MET A 154 -10.39 15.78 2.60
N VAL A 155 -9.12 16.17 2.78
CA VAL A 155 -8.16 16.30 1.67
C VAL A 155 -7.87 14.95 1.01
N PHE A 156 -7.69 13.88 1.79
CA PHE A 156 -7.50 12.53 1.24
C PHE A 156 -8.74 12.02 0.50
N VAL A 157 -9.93 12.20 1.07
CA VAL A 157 -11.20 11.86 0.41
C VAL A 157 -11.35 12.63 -0.90
N GLY A 158 -11.13 13.95 -0.87
CA GLY A 158 -11.17 14.79 -2.07
C GLY A 158 -10.18 14.35 -3.14
N SER A 159 -8.94 14.04 -2.75
CA SER A 159 -7.90 13.54 -3.67
C SER A 159 -8.30 12.21 -4.31
N GLY A 160 -8.90 11.29 -3.54
CA GLY A 160 -9.38 10.01 -4.06
C GLY A 160 -10.54 10.15 -5.03
N VAL A 161 -11.48 11.06 -4.75
CA VAL A 161 -12.60 11.36 -5.66
C VAL A 161 -12.08 11.96 -6.96
N LEU A 162 -11.14 12.91 -6.91
CA LEU A 162 -10.54 13.52 -8.10
C LEU A 162 -9.81 12.47 -8.95
N MET A 163 -9.06 11.56 -8.34
CA MET A 163 -8.36 10.52 -9.07
C MET A 163 -9.33 9.51 -9.70
N ALA A 164 -10.37 9.10 -8.97
CA ALA A 164 -11.42 8.25 -9.51
C ALA A 164 -12.14 8.91 -10.71
N ALA A 165 -12.39 10.22 -10.63
CA ALA A 165 -12.97 10.98 -11.72
C ALA A 165 -12.04 11.05 -12.94
N ALA A 166 -10.74 11.26 -12.74
CA ALA A 166 -9.75 11.28 -13.82
C ALA A 166 -9.67 9.91 -14.54
N ASP A 167 -9.63 8.82 -13.78
CA ASP A 167 -9.63 7.46 -14.34
C ASP A 167 -10.93 7.16 -15.11
N TRP A 168 -12.08 7.58 -14.59
CA TRP A 168 -13.38 7.44 -15.27
C TRP A 168 -13.44 8.20 -16.59
N LEU A 169 -12.95 9.45 -16.62
CA LEU A 169 -12.88 10.27 -17.83
C LEU A 169 -11.94 9.63 -18.88
N GLY A 170 -10.77 9.15 -18.45
CA GLY A 170 -9.82 8.46 -19.32
C GLY A 170 -10.38 7.16 -19.91
N ALA A 171 -11.11 6.37 -19.13
CA ALA A 171 -11.77 5.15 -19.60
C ALA A 171 -12.88 5.44 -20.62
N LYS A 172 -13.61 6.55 -20.45
CA LYS A 172 -14.66 6.99 -21.38
C LYS A 172 -14.08 7.46 -22.72
N SER A 173 -12.90 8.10 -22.70
CA SER A 173 -12.19 8.55 -23.91
C SER A 173 -11.62 7.41 -24.76
N LYS A 174 -11.36 6.22 -24.20
CA LYS A 174 -10.87 5.05 -24.97
C LYS A 174 -11.99 4.24 -25.65
N LYS A 175 -13.26 4.56 -25.38
CA LYS A 175 -14.45 3.86 -25.92
C LYS A 175 -15.14 4.60 -27.06
N GLY A 176 -14.68 5.81 -27.42
CA GLY A 176 -15.13 6.56 -28.60
C GLY A 176 -14.01 6.63 -29.62
#